data_AF-A0A9D5TQR2-F1
#
_entry.id   AF-A0A9D5TQR2-F1
#
_cell.length_a   1.000
_cell.length_b   1.000
_cell.length_c   1.000
_cell.angle_alpha   90.00
_cell.angle_beta   90.00
_cell.angle_gamma   90.00
#
_symmetry.space_group_name_H-M   'P 1'
#
loop_
_entity.id
_entity.type
_entity.pdbx_description
1 polymer ?
#
loop_
_entity_poly.entity_id
_entity_poly.type
_entity_poly.pdbx_seq_one_letter_code
_entity_poly.pdbx_strand_id
1 'polypeptide(L)'
;EEKGYTSKKDMLDDIAALLGGRMAEKLILDDISTGASNDIMRATKTARDMVMKYGMSDALGPMCFGSDNDEVFLGRSYAQTRDYSEQVAAEIDVEVRKIIDNAYAICEKELTEHKEQLLRVADALLTKEKLSGEEFEALFAGEEKSEDVSDAEETTEANE
;
A
#
# COMPACT_ATOMS: atom_id res chain seq x y z
N GLU A 1 -16.35 -4.18 -15.69
CA GLU A 1 -16.53 -2.80 -16.16
C GLU A 1 -15.37 -1.97 -15.64
N GLU A 2 -14.65 -1.31 -16.53
CA GLU A 2 -13.64 -0.34 -16.14
C GLU A 2 -14.39 0.92 -15.67
N LYS A 3 -14.50 1.10 -14.35
CA LYS A 3 -15.10 2.31 -13.79
C LYS A 3 -14.17 3.47 -14.15
N GLY A 4 -14.57 4.31 -15.11
CA GLY A 4 -13.82 5.51 -15.51
C GLY A 4 -13.80 6.63 -14.45
N TYR A 5 -14.12 6.32 -13.19
CA TYR A 5 -14.08 7.22 -12.07
C TYR A 5 -13.76 6.44 -10.78
N THR A 6 -12.87 6.99 -9.96
CA THR A 6 -12.47 6.45 -8.67
C THR A 6 -12.94 7.42 -7.59
N SER A 7 -13.60 6.92 -6.53
CA SER A 7 -14.07 7.79 -5.46
C SER A 7 -12.94 8.18 -4.50
N LYS A 8 -13.12 9.27 -3.74
CA LYS A 8 -12.19 9.66 -2.66
C LYS A 8 -11.92 8.49 -1.70
N LYS A 9 -12.96 7.70 -1.39
CA LYS A 9 -12.84 6.54 -0.51
C LYS A 9 -11.97 5.46 -1.13
N ASP A 10 -12.23 5.08 -2.38
CA ASP A 10 -11.45 4.05 -3.08
C ASP A 10 -9.96 4.43 -3.15
N MET A 11 -9.65 5.71 -3.41
CA MET A 11 -8.26 6.19 -3.42
C MET A 11 -7.60 6.12 -2.04
N LEU A 12 -8.34 6.38 -0.96
CA LEU A 12 -7.84 6.22 0.41
C LEU A 12 -7.59 4.75 0.74
N ASP A 13 -8.50 3.86 0.34
CA ASP A 13 -8.38 2.42 0.53
C ASP A 13 -7.17 1.87 -0.28
N ASP A 14 -6.94 2.37 -1.49
CA ASP A 14 -5.77 2.05 -2.31
C ASP A 14 -4.45 2.51 -1.66
N ILE A 15 -4.42 3.73 -1.11
CA ILE A 15 -3.26 4.23 -0.37
C ILE A 15 -2.98 3.35 0.84
N ALA A 16 -4.02 2.96 1.59
CA ALA A 16 -3.88 2.06 2.72
C ALA A 16 -3.31 0.70 2.28
N ALA A 17 -3.85 0.10 1.21
CA ALA A 17 -3.35 -1.16 0.68
C ALA A 17 -1.85 -1.09 0.30
N LEU A 18 -1.43 0.00 -0.37
CA LEU A 18 -0.02 0.23 -0.72
C LEU A 18 0.89 0.33 0.53
N LEU A 19 0.42 0.96 1.60
CA LEU A 19 1.20 1.14 2.82
C LEU A 19 1.21 -0.10 3.74
N GLY A 20 0.34 -1.08 3.46
CA GLY A 20 0.17 -2.29 4.27
C GLY A 20 1.46 -3.11 4.43
N GLY A 21 2.24 -3.31 3.36
CA GLY A 21 3.48 -4.08 3.42
C GLY A 21 4.50 -3.49 4.40
N ARG A 22 4.76 -2.18 4.30
CA ARG A 22 5.64 -1.46 5.23
C ARG A 22 5.12 -1.52 6.67
N MET A 23 3.81 -1.42 6.85
CA MET A 23 3.21 -1.49 8.18
C MET A 23 3.36 -2.89 8.79
N ALA A 24 3.15 -3.94 8.00
CA ALA A 24 3.32 -5.32 8.45
C ALA A 24 4.77 -5.58 8.90
N GLU A 25 5.77 -5.11 8.14
CA GLU A 25 7.18 -5.17 8.56
C GLU A 25 7.38 -4.47 9.91
N LYS A 26 6.90 -3.23 10.05
CA LYS A 26 7.03 -2.46 11.29
C LYS A 26 6.38 -3.18 12.49
N LEU A 27 5.20 -3.78 12.31
CA LEU A 27 4.43 -4.41 13.39
C LEU A 27 4.97 -5.78 13.82
N ILE A 28 5.53 -6.55 12.88
CA ILE A 28 5.93 -7.95 13.12
C ILE A 28 7.45 -8.09 13.26
N LEU A 29 8.23 -7.36 12.46
CA LEU A 29 9.69 -7.48 12.39
C LEU A 29 10.41 -6.42 13.22
N ASP A 30 9.69 -5.43 13.77
CA ASP A 30 10.24 -4.28 14.52
C ASP A 30 11.36 -3.53 13.75
N ASP A 31 11.36 -3.66 12.42
CA ASP A 31 12.30 -3.05 11.50
C ASP A 31 11.58 -2.66 10.20
N ILE A 32 12.19 -1.78 9.41
CA ILE A 32 11.64 -1.28 8.16
C ILE A 32 12.63 -1.51 7.01
N SER A 33 12.16 -2.17 5.95
CA SER A 33 13.00 -2.44 4.78
C SER A 33 12.89 -1.34 3.72
N THR A 34 13.76 -1.42 2.71
CA THR A 34 13.68 -0.60 1.48
C THR A 34 12.71 -1.19 0.44
N GLY A 35 12.12 -2.36 0.72
CA GLY A 35 11.25 -3.09 -0.22
C GLY A 35 9.98 -2.34 -0.58
N ALA A 36 9.41 -1.59 0.35
CA ALA A 36 8.18 -0.81 0.14
C ALA A 36 8.38 0.55 -0.56
N SER A 37 9.57 0.82 -1.12
CA SER A 37 9.89 2.12 -1.74
C SER A 37 8.95 2.49 -2.90
N ASN A 38 8.62 1.53 -3.75
CA ASN A 38 7.68 1.73 -4.86
C ASN A 38 6.26 2.05 -4.36
N ASP A 39 5.83 1.37 -3.30
CA ASP A 39 4.47 1.56 -2.76
C ASP A 39 4.34 2.92 -2.07
N ILE A 40 5.36 3.37 -1.31
CA ILE A 40 5.42 4.72 -0.74
C ILE A 40 5.35 5.78 -1.85
N MET A 41 6.10 5.60 -2.94
CA MET A 41 6.10 6.53 -4.07
C MET A 41 4.71 6.61 -4.70
N ARG A 42 4.05 5.47 -4.94
CA ARG A 42 2.69 5.40 -5.50
C ARG A 42 1.67 6.03 -4.55
N ALA A 43 1.70 5.68 -3.28
CA ALA A 43 0.83 6.24 -2.25
C ALA A 43 0.96 7.78 -2.16
N THR A 44 2.20 8.28 -2.12
CA THR A 44 2.49 9.72 -2.08
C THR A 44 1.99 10.42 -3.34
N LYS A 45 2.19 9.82 -4.51
CA LYS A 45 1.70 10.37 -5.78
C LYS A 45 0.18 10.45 -5.80
N THR A 46 -0.51 9.37 -5.42
CA THR A 46 -1.98 9.32 -5.34
C THR A 46 -2.50 10.37 -4.37
N ALA A 47 -1.94 10.47 -3.16
CA ALA A 47 -2.33 11.49 -2.18
C ALA A 47 -2.11 12.91 -2.71
N ARG A 48 -1.01 13.16 -3.43
CA ARG A 48 -0.75 14.45 -4.07
C ARG A 48 -1.77 14.73 -5.18
N ASP A 49 -2.11 13.76 -6.03
CA ASP A 49 -3.11 13.90 -7.08
C ASP A 49 -4.52 14.14 -6.49
N MET A 50 -4.87 13.49 -5.37
CA MET A 50 -6.11 13.77 -4.62
C MET A 50 -6.23 15.23 -4.23
N VAL A 51 -5.16 15.82 -3.71
CA VAL A 51 -5.15 17.22 -3.28
C VAL A 51 -5.07 18.17 -4.47
N MET A 52 -4.14 17.92 -5.40
CA MET A 52 -3.78 18.86 -6.46
C MET A 52 -4.69 18.78 -7.68
N LYS A 53 -5.07 17.58 -8.14
CA LYS A 53 -5.82 17.41 -9.40
C LYS A 53 -7.31 17.25 -9.16
N TYR A 54 -7.67 16.52 -8.11
CA TYR A 54 -9.06 16.15 -7.85
C TYR A 54 -9.75 17.06 -6.82
N GLY A 55 -9.03 17.99 -6.20
CA GLY A 55 -9.60 18.94 -5.23
C GLY A 55 -10.23 18.25 -4.02
N MET A 56 -9.69 17.10 -3.59
CA MET A 56 -10.23 16.27 -2.51
C MET A 56 -9.77 16.71 -1.11
N SER A 57 -9.19 17.90 -0.96
CA SER A 57 -8.86 18.51 0.33
C SER A 57 -9.97 19.47 0.76
N ASP A 58 -10.45 19.33 1.99
CA ASP A 58 -11.46 20.23 2.55
C ASP A 58 -10.86 21.61 2.89
N ALA A 59 -9.54 21.68 3.14
CA ALA A 59 -8.84 22.92 3.45
C ALA A 59 -8.59 23.79 2.21
N LEU A 60 -8.18 23.16 1.10
CA LEU A 60 -7.91 23.85 -0.17
C LEU A 60 -9.14 23.95 -1.07
N GLY A 61 -10.17 23.14 -0.80
CA GLY A 61 -11.40 23.09 -1.56
C GLY A 61 -11.25 22.45 -2.94
N PRO A 62 -12.31 22.52 -3.77
CA PRO A 62 -12.37 21.86 -5.08
C PRO A 62 -11.62 22.67 -6.15
N MET A 63 -10.33 22.91 -5.94
CA MET A 63 -9.43 23.60 -6.88
C MET A 63 -8.40 22.63 -7.46
N CYS A 64 -7.99 22.89 -8.71
CA CYS A 64 -6.87 22.22 -9.34
C CYS A 64 -5.61 23.08 -9.20
N PHE A 65 -4.49 22.46 -8.84
CA PHE A 65 -3.19 23.08 -8.64
C PHE A 65 -2.16 22.41 -9.56
N GLY A 66 -1.37 23.22 -10.26
CA GLY A 66 -0.46 22.74 -11.28
C GLY A 66 -1.15 22.61 -12.62
N SER A 67 -0.48 23.05 -13.68
CA SER A 67 -0.93 22.79 -15.04
C SER A 67 -0.51 21.37 -15.43
N ASP A 68 -1.45 20.56 -15.91
CA ASP A 68 -1.17 19.33 -16.68
C ASP A 68 -0.54 19.67 -18.04
N ASN A 69 0.54 20.47 -18.04
CA ASN A 69 1.34 20.72 -19.23
C ASN A 69 2.24 19.51 -19.48
N ASP A 70 1.59 18.41 -19.89
CA ASP A 70 2.17 17.29 -20.64
C ASP A 70 2.45 17.69 -22.11
N GLU A 71 2.56 19.00 -22.42
CA GLU A 71 3.14 19.43 -23.69
C GLU A 71 4.65 19.15 -23.66
N VAL A 72 5.02 18.00 -24.21
CA VAL A 72 6.38 17.64 -24.63
C VAL A 72 6.81 18.59 -25.74
N PHE A 73 7.10 19.84 -25.41
CA PHE A 73 7.64 20.80 -26.35
C PHE A 73 9.14 20.55 -26.49
N LEU A 74 9.54 20.01 -27.65
CA LEU A 74 10.91 19.77 -28.07
C LEU A 74 11.77 21.05 -27.90
N GLY A 75 12.55 21.08 -26.84
CA GLY A 75 13.58 22.09 -26.63
C GLY A 75 13.16 23.28 -25.78
N ARG A 76 12.98 23.06 -24.47
CA ARG A 76 13.48 23.94 -23.40
C ARG A 76 13.34 23.25 -22.05
N SER A 77 14.44 23.19 -21.31
CA SER A 77 14.46 22.69 -19.94
C SER A 77 13.53 23.52 -19.05
N TYR A 78 12.38 22.93 -18.72
CA TYR A 78 12.02 22.54 -17.36
C TYR A 78 12.19 23.61 -16.26
N ALA A 79 11.37 24.66 -16.33
CA ALA A 79 10.83 25.26 -15.11
C ALA A 79 9.33 25.04 -15.19
N GLN A 80 8.81 24.00 -14.52
CA GLN A 80 7.38 23.98 -14.21
C GLN A 80 7.13 25.16 -13.29
N THR A 81 6.66 26.26 -13.86
CA THR A 81 6.20 27.39 -13.07
C THR A 81 4.96 26.91 -12.33
N ARG A 82 5.08 26.77 -11.00
CA ARG A 82 3.92 26.56 -10.13
C ARG A 82 2.98 27.74 -10.31
N ASP A 83 1.70 27.46 -10.51
CA ASP A 83 0.62 28.45 -10.63
C ASP A 83 0.03 28.84 -9.26
N TYR A 84 0.65 28.40 -8.17
CA TYR A 84 0.27 28.67 -6.79
C TYR A 84 1.43 29.23 -5.95
N SER A 85 1.09 29.90 -4.86
CA SER A 85 2.08 30.51 -3.96
C SER A 85 2.83 29.47 -3.12
N GLU A 86 3.98 29.85 -2.56
CA GLU A 86 4.71 29.01 -1.59
C GLU A 86 3.86 28.65 -0.36
N GLN A 87 2.96 29.55 0.05
CA GLN A 87 2.03 29.26 1.14
C GLN A 87 1.08 28.11 0.76
N VAL A 88 0.49 28.15 -0.44
CA VAL A 88 -0.37 27.08 -0.94
C VAL A 88 0.42 25.78 -1.13
N ALA A 89 1.67 25.86 -1.58
CA ALA A 89 2.55 24.70 -1.69
C ALA A 89 2.75 24.00 -0.33
N ALA A 90 3.00 24.77 0.73
CA ALA A 90 3.12 24.25 2.09
C ALA A 90 1.80 23.65 2.59
N GLU A 91 0.66 24.27 2.28
CA GLU A 91 -0.67 23.72 2.61
C GLU A 91 -0.92 22.39 1.90
N ILE A 92 -0.56 22.26 0.61
CA ILE A 92 -0.63 21.00 -0.13
C ILE A 92 0.20 19.91 0.56
N ASP A 93 1.45 20.20 0.94
CA ASP A 93 2.31 19.21 1.59
C ASP A 93 1.75 18.76 2.96
N VAL A 94 1.11 19.68 3.70
CA VAL A 94 0.40 19.35 4.96
C VAL A 94 -0.79 18.42 4.69
N GLU A 95 -1.59 18.71 3.67
CA GLU A 95 -2.76 17.89 3.33
C GLU A 95 -2.35 16.50 2.82
N VAL A 96 -1.31 16.41 2.00
CA VAL A 96 -0.75 15.14 1.54
C VAL A 96 -0.26 14.31 2.74
N ARG A 97 0.47 14.93 3.67
CA ARG A 97 0.91 14.24 4.89
C ARG A 97 -0.27 13.70 5.70
N LYS A 98 -1.32 14.50 5.91
CA LYS A 98 -2.52 14.06 6.63
C LYS A 98 -3.18 12.84 5.99
N ILE A 99 -3.28 12.82 4.65
CA ILE A 99 -3.83 11.66 3.93
C ILE A 99 -3.00 10.41 4.20
N ILE A 100 -1.68 10.50 4.07
CA ILE A 100 -0.76 9.38 4.31
C ILE A 100 -0.83 8.92 5.77
N ASP A 101 -0.78 9.84 6.73
CA ASP A 101 -0.82 9.52 8.16
C ASP A 101 -2.14 8.84 8.54
N ASN A 102 -3.27 9.31 8.01
CA ASN A 102 -4.58 8.69 8.23
C ASN A 102 -4.65 7.28 7.65
N ALA A 103 -4.16 7.09 6.41
CA ALA A 103 -4.10 5.77 5.79
C ALA A 103 -3.20 4.83 6.60
N TYR A 104 -2.06 5.33 7.09
CA TYR A 104 -1.14 4.59 7.94
C TYR A 104 -1.82 4.15 9.24
N ALA A 105 -2.58 5.03 9.90
CA ALA A 105 -3.31 4.69 11.11
C ALA A 105 -4.42 3.63 10.86
N ILE A 106 -5.11 3.70 9.72
CA ILE A 106 -6.08 2.68 9.31
C ILE A 106 -5.39 1.34 9.10
N CYS A 107 -4.27 1.30 8.37
CA CYS A 107 -3.49 0.08 8.18
C CYS A 107 -3.02 -0.53 9.50
N GLU A 108 -2.51 0.30 10.42
CA GLU A 108 -2.06 -0.15 11.73
C GLU A 108 -3.19 -0.81 12.50
N LYS A 109 -4.37 -0.18 12.52
CA LYS A 109 -5.57 -0.72 13.16
C LYS A 109 -5.96 -2.08 12.56
N GLU A 110 -6.13 -2.15 11.24
CA GLU A 110 -6.62 -3.37 10.56
C GLU A 110 -5.62 -4.53 10.68
N LEU A 111 -4.32 -4.27 10.51
CA LEU A 111 -3.28 -5.30 10.67
C LEU A 111 -3.12 -5.77 12.12
N THR A 112 -3.35 -4.88 13.09
CA THR A 112 -3.34 -5.26 14.52
C THR A 112 -4.57 -6.09 14.87
N GLU A 113 -5.75 -5.71 14.36
CA GLU A 113 -7.01 -6.45 14.55
C GLU A 113 -6.94 -7.85 13.94
N HIS A 114 -6.26 -8.00 12.79
CA HIS A 114 -6.10 -9.27 12.08
C HIS A 114 -4.69 -9.89 12.22
N LYS A 115 -4.02 -9.64 13.35
CA LYS A 115 -2.62 -10.07 13.56
C LYS A 115 -2.44 -11.59 13.49
N GLU A 116 -3.40 -12.37 14.01
CA GLU A 116 -3.33 -13.83 13.97
C GLU A 116 -3.42 -14.36 12.54
N GLN A 117 -4.32 -13.80 11.73
CA GLN A 117 -4.46 -14.14 10.31
C GLN A 117 -3.20 -13.77 9.53
N LEU A 118 -2.61 -12.60 9.80
CA LEU A 118 -1.36 -12.16 9.18
C LEU A 118 -0.21 -13.16 9.42
N LEU A 119 -0.04 -13.60 10.68
CA LEU A 119 0.99 -14.58 11.03
C LEU A 119 0.73 -15.95 10.37
N ARG A 120 -0.52 -16.43 10.38
CA ARG A 120 -0.87 -17.70 9.73
C ARG A 120 -0.55 -17.71 8.24
N VAL A 121 -0.90 -16.62 7.54
CA VAL A 121 -0.60 -16.48 6.11
C VAL A 121 0.91 -16.41 5.88
N ALA A 122 1.65 -15.68 6.72
CA ALA A 122 3.11 -15.60 6.62
C ALA A 122 3.77 -16.97 6.80
N ASP A 123 3.37 -17.75 7.80
CA ASP A 123 3.88 -19.11 8.04
C ASP A 123 3.58 -20.06 6.89
N ALA A 124 2.38 -19.97 6.32
CA ALA A 124 2.01 -20.74 5.13
C ALA A 124 2.89 -20.38 3.92
N LEU A 125 3.17 -19.08 3.71
CA LEU A 125 4.05 -18.59 2.63
C LEU A 125 5.51 -19.01 2.83
N LEU A 126 5.99 -19.13 4.07
CA LEU A 126 7.32 -19.67 4.36
C LEU A 126 7.46 -21.13 3.92
N THR A 127 6.37 -21.90 3.99
CA THR A 127 6.37 -23.33 3.65
C THR A 127 6.10 -23.58 2.16
N LYS A 128 5.10 -22.89 1.58
CA LYS A 128 4.63 -23.12 0.21
C LYS A 128 5.21 -22.18 -0.84
N GLU A 129 5.89 -21.10 -0.43
CA GLU A 129 6.38 -19.97 -1.27
C GLU A 129 5.26 -19.16 -1.97
N LYS A 130 4.16 -19.79 -2.37
CA LYS A 130 3.02 -19.18 -3.07
C LYS A 130 1.70 -19.73 -2.53
N LEU A 131 0.68 -18.89 -2.51
CA LEU A 131 -0.69 -19.25 -2.19
C LEU A 131 -1.61 -18.83 -3.33
N SER A 132 -2.58 -19.68 -3.67
CA SER A 132 -3.71 -19.29 -4.51
C SER A 132 -4.71 -18.42 -3.72
N GLY A 133 -5.61 -17.73 -4.44
CA GLY A 133 -6.64 -16.91 -3.81
C GLY A 133 -7.56 -17.72 -2.89
N GLU A 134 -7.97 -18.90 -3.33
CA GLU A 134 -8.82 -19.81 -2.54
C GLU A 134 -8.11 -20.29 -1.26
N GLU A 135 -6.82 -20.63 -1.36
CA GLU A 135 -6.02 -21.03 -0.18
C GLU A 135 -5.85 -19.87 0.80
N PHE A 136 -5.62 -18.65 0.30
CA PHE A 136 -5.53 -17.46 1.13
C PHE A 136 -6.85 -17.21 1.87
N GLU A 137 -7.99 -17.27 1.18
CA GLU A 137 -9.30 -17.06 1.77
C GLU A 137 -9.60 -18.09 2.87
N ALA A 138 -9.27 -19.37 2.64
CA ALA A 138 -9.43 -20.42 3.64
C ALA A 138 -8.55 -20.18 4.88
N LEU A 139 -7.27 -19.82 4.69
CA LEU A 139 -6.35 -19.50 5.78
C LEU A 139 -6.81 -18.27 6.57
N PHE A 140 -7.29 -17.23 5.86
CA PHE A 140 -7.76 -15.99 6.45
C PHE A 140 -9.05 -16.19 7.27
N ALA A 141 -9.98 -17.01 6.76
CA ALA A 141 -11.22 -17.39 7.45
C ALA A 141 -10.98 -18.28 8.69
N GLY A 142 -9.79 -18.88 8.82
CA GLY A 142 -9.49 -19.83 9.88
C GLY A 142 -10.10 -21.21 9.67
N GLU A 143 -10.44 -21.54 8.42
CA GLU A 143 -10.79 -22.90 8.05
C GLU A 143 -9.49 -23.71 7.94
N GLU A 144 -8.94 -24.13 9.08
CA GLU A 144 -7.92 -25.16 9.09
C GLU A 144 -8.55 -26.46 8.56
N LYS A 145 -8.32 -26.78 7.29
CA LYS A 145 -8.30 -28.18 6.90
C LYS A 145 -7.04 -28.77 7.52
N SER A 146 -7.23 -29.47 8.63
CA SER A 146 -6.30 -30.48 9.10
C SER A 146 -6.16 -31.53 8.01
N GLU A 147 -5.18 -31.37 7.13
CA GLU A 147 -4.63 -32.50 6.40
C GLU A 147 -3.30 -32.83 7.05
N ASP A 148 -3.35 -33.92 7.84
CA ASP A 148 -2.20 -34.72 8.24
C ASP A 148 -1.20 -34.83 7.09
N VAL A 149 0.05 -34.50 7.38
CA VAL A 149 1.18 -35.26 6.84
C VAL A 149 2.10 -35.59 8.01
N SER A 150 1.75 -36.66 8.70
CA SER A 150 2.73 -37.56 9.29
C SER A 150 3.56 -38.20 8.17
N ASP A 151 4.79 -38.56 8.54
CA ASP A 151 5.73 -39.46 7.85
C ASP A 151 6.67 -38.85 6.80
N ALA A 152 7.86 -38.45 7.29
CA ALA A 152 9.13 -38.96 6.78
C ALA A 152 10.29 -38.68 7.76
N GLU A 153 10.31 -39.36 8.92
CA GLU A 153 11.57 -39.83 9.50
C GLU A 153 11.80 -41.29 9.07
N GLU A 154 13.07 -41.69 8.99
CA GLU A 154 13.63 -42.98 8.56
C GLU A 154 13.89 -43.19 7.06
N THR A 155 15.14 -42.93 6.66
CA THR A 155 16.01 -44.00 6.14
C THR A 155 17.47 -43.68 6.49
N THR A 156 17.91 -44.22 7.63
CA THR A 156 19.31 -44.46 7.94
C THR A 156 19.74 -45.78 7.30
N GLU A 157 20.91 -45.75 6.65
CA GLU A 157 21.90 -46.82 6.47
C GLU A 157 21.79 -47.88 5.34
N ALA A 158 23.00 -48.20 4.87
CA ALA A 158 23.51 -49.37 4.14
C ALA A 158 23.37 -49.43 2.60
N ASN A 159 24.49 -49.15 1.91
CA ASN A 159 25.20 -50.18 1.12
C ASN A 159 26.61 -49.68 0.70
N GLU A 160 27.63 -50.15 1.43
CA GLU A 160 28.89 -50.62 0.84
C GLU A 160 28.77 -52.13 0.62
#